data_AF-A0A2V6LLQ1-F1
#
_entry.id   AF-A0A2V6LLQ1-F1
#
_cell.length_a   1.000
_cell.length_b   1.000
_cell.length_c   1.000
_cell.angle_alpha   90.00
_cell.angle_beta   90.00
_cell.angle_gamma   90.00
#
_symmetry.space_group_name_H-M   'P 1'
#
loop_
_entity.id
_entity.type
_entity.pdbx_description
1 polymer ?
#
loop_
_entity_poly.entity_id
_entity_poly.type
_entity_poly.pdbx_seq_one_letter_code
_entity_poly.pdbx_strand_id
1 'polypeptide(L)'
;MLDLMWSPRLTRENFLRYIDLEKYPTLAPNQSGIVVCYHYSNFEWLSLGCGFFGRTGTIVAQEFKNPLLDPIFRRWREQSGHSFTTRTGGILRLFRTLRRGGTAAMLVDLTVFPGAAAVAIRCFGLHTSVTSAHAWLQQRSGAALIPAHCEPLPRGRYRVIFHPPIDLGSNATPREIAQACWDSFEPVVRAKPGPWLWMYKHWRYRPKNPDRTYPFYSWPTGKFERMLAQK
;
A
#
# COMPACT_ATOMS: atom_id res chain seq x y z
N MET A 1 5.09 -7.43 -12.05
CA MET A 1 5.10 -8.67 -11.22
C MET A 1 6.14 -9.68 -11.70
N LEU A 2 6.37 -9.84 -13.01
CA LEU A 2 7.42 -10.76 -13.53
C LEU A 2 8.81 -10.49 -12.94
N ASP A 3 9.16 -9.23 -12.71
CA ASP A 3 10.46 -8.84 -12.13
C ASP A 3 10.74 -9.43 -10.73
N LEU A 4 9.70 -9.81 -9.97
CA LEU A 4 9.91 -10.49 -8.70
C LEU A 4 10.61 -11.85 -8.90
N MET A 5 10.44 -12.50 -10.05
CA MET A 5 11.13 -13.75 -10.37
C MET A 5 12.65 -13.56 -10.51
N TRP A 6 13.11 -12.34 -10.80
CA TRP A 6 14.52 -11.97 -10.81
C TRP A 6 15.04 -11.55 -9.42
N SER A 7 14.16 -11.35 -8.44
CA SER A 7 14.58 -10.95 -7.08
C SER A 7 15.61 -11.85 -6.42
N PRO A 8 15.69 -13.18 -6.66
CA PRO A 8 16.74 -14.01 -6.07
C PRO A 8 18.17 -13.63 -6.52
N ARG A 9 18.32 -12.80 -7.55
CA ARG A 9 19.61 -12.26 -8.01
C ARG A 9 19.94 -10.91 -7.38
N LEU A 10 19.00 -10.27 -6.69
CA LEU A 10 19.24 -9.03 -5.96
C LEU A 10 19.88 -9.35 -4.60
N THR A 11 20.94 -8.63 -4.26
CA THR A 11 21.65 -8.75 -2.99
C THR A 11 21.91 -7.37 -2.41
N ARG A 12 22.32 -7.31 -1.14
CA ARG A 12 22.72 -6.07 -0.48
C ARG A 12 23.86 -5.35 -1.21
N GLU A 13 24.72 -6.09 -1.90
CA GLU A 13 25.90 -5.57 -2.60
C GLU A 13 25.57 -5.06 -4.01
N ASN A 14 24.48 -5.54 -4.63
CA ASN A 14 24.22 -5.28 -6.04
C ASN A 14 22.92 -4.51 -6.34
N PHE A 15 21.99 -4.40 -5.38
CA PHE A 15 20.65 -3.88 -5.66
C PHE A 15 20.65 -2.45 -6.21
N LEU A 16 21.60 -1.60 -5.79
CA LEU A 16 21.76 -0.22 -6.26
C LEU A 16 22.11 -0.11 -7.76
N ARG A 17 22.50 -1.20 -8.42
CA ARG A 17 22.66 -1.25 -9.88
C ARG A 17 21.30 -1.15 -10.59
N TYR A 18 20.23 -1.54 -9.90
CA TYR A 18 18.89 -1.68 -10.48
C TYR A 18 17.85 -0.80 -9.80
N ILE A 19 18.06 -0.41 -8.54
CA ILE A 19 17.09 0.31 -7.73
C ILE A 19 17.74 1.60 -7.21
N ASP A 20 17.29 2.72 -7.76
CA ASP A 20 17.57 4.05 -7.23
C ASP A 20 16.65 4.26 -6.01
N LEU A 21 17.18 4.62 -4.86
CA LEU A 21 16.39 4.94 -3.66
C LEU A 21 16.46 6.44 -3.37
N GLU A 22 15.31 7.10 -3.39
CA GLU A 22 15.24 8.48 -2.89
C GLU A 22 15.35 8.54 -1.37
N LYS A 23 15.61 9.74 -0.87
CA LYS A 23 15.81 9.98 0.56
C LYS A 23 14.52 9.67 1.32
N TYR A 24 14.63 8.76 2.28
CA TYR A 24 13.56 8.49 3.22
C TYR A 24 13.29 9.73 4.11
N PRO A 25 12.02 10.10 4.36
CA PRO A 25 11.70 11.24 5.21
C PRO A 25 12.29 11.12 6.61
N THR A 26 12.77 12.23 7.15
CA THR A 26 13.22 12.28 8.55
C THR A 26 11.98 12.22 9.45
N LEU A 27 11.93 11.24 10.34
CA LEU A 27 10.89 11.13 11.37
C LEU A 27 11.40 11.69 12.69
N ALA A 28 10.47 12.05 13.58
CA ALA A 28 10.83 12.43 14.94
C ALA A 28 11.52 11.27 15.68
N PRO A 29 12.39 11.54 16.68
CA PRO A 29 13.01 10.49 17.48
C PRO A 29 11.97 9.51 18.05
N ASN A 30 12.23 8.20 17.91
CA ASN A 30 11.34 7.11 18.34
C ASN A 30 9.95 7.06 17.65
N GLN A 31 9.70 7.89 16.64
CA GLN A 31 8.47 7.81 15.85
C GLN A 31 8.52 6.61 14.88
N SER A 32 7.55 5.73 14.98
CA SER A 32 7.38 4.62 14.04
C SER A 32 6.83 5.11 12.70
N GLY A 33 7.03 4.33 11.64
CA GLY A 33 6.57 4.65 10.29
C GLY A 33 5.64 3.58 9.71
N ILE A 34 4.62 4.02 8.98
CA ILE A 34 3.78 3.19 8.12
C ILE A 34 4.08 3.59 6.68
N VAL A 35 4.78 2.73 5.95
CA VAL A 35 4.99 2.92 4.51
C VAL A 35 3.71 2.51 3.78
N VAL A 36 3.05 3.50 3.19
CA VAL A 36 1.80 3.34 2.44
C VAL A 36 2.15 3.17 0.97
N CYS A 37 2.07 1.93 0.48
CA CYS A 37 2.42 1.57 -0.88
C CYS A 37 1.18 1.42 -1.77
N TYR A 38 1.42 1.38 -3.08
CA TYR A 38 0.41 1.20 -4.11
C TYR A 38 0.83 0.09 -5.07
N HIS A 39 -0.12 -0.59 -5.71
CA HIS A 39 0.16 -1.60 -6.75
C HIS A 39 0.56 -0.91 -8.07
N TYR A 40 1.66 -0.17 -8.01
CA TYR A 40 2.18 0.65 -9.08
C TYR A 40 3.61 0.21 -9.41
N SER A 41 3.85 -0.10 -10.69
CA SER A 41 5.11 -0.61 -11.19
C SER A 41 5.60 -1.82 -10.36
N ASN A 42 6.88 -1.82 -9.97
CA ASN A 42 7.52 -2.88 -9.21
C ASN A 42 7.56 -2.57 -7.70
N PHE A 43 6.39 -2.62 -7.06
CA PHE A 43 6.23 -2.45 -5.61
C PHE A 43 6.95 -3.53 -4.78
N GLU A 44 7.22 -4.70 -5.36
CA GLU A 44 8.00 -5.76 -4.71
C GLU A 44 9.47 -5.32 -4.57
N TRP A 45 10.05 -4.74 -5.63
CA TRP A 45 11.42 -4.22 -5.57
C TRP A 45 11.54 -2.96 -4.73
N LEU A 46 10.46 -2.17 -4.59
CA LEU A 46 10.40 -1.12 -3.57
C LEU A 46 10.67 -1.72 -2.18
N SER A 47 9.93 -2.78 -1.82
CA SER A 47 10.16 -3.48 -0.56
C SER A 47 11.60 -4.00 -0.46
N LEU A 48 12.08 -4.72 -1.47
CA LEU A 48 13.44 -5.30 -1.42
C LEU A 48 14.53 -4.23 -1.29
N GLY A 49 14.43 -3.15 -2.05
CA GLY A 49 15.36 -2.02 -2.00
C GLY A 49 15.42 -1.40 -0.60
N CYS A 50 14.27 -1.17 0.04
CA CYS A 50 14.21 -0.71 1.43
C CYS A 50 14.97 -1.65 2.38
N GLY A 51 14.68 -2.95 2.35
CA GLY A 51 15.33 -3.93 3.22
C GLY A 51 16.85 -4.03 2.99
N PHE A 52 17.29 -4.07 1.73
CA PHE A 52 18.72 -4.12 1.39
C PHE A 52 19.46 -2.83 1.79
N PHE A 53 18.80 -1.68 1.77
CA PHE A 53 19.36 -0.44 2.31
C PHE A 53 19.39 -0.42 3.85
N GLY A 54 18.82 -1.42 4.53
CA GLY A 54 18.77 -1.53 5.99
C GLY A 54 17.50 -0.98 6.63
N ARG A 55 16.47 -0.65 5.83
CA ARG A 55 15.13 -0.25 6.32
C ARG A 55 14.20 -1.45 6.31
N THR A 56 14.36 -2.33 7.30
CA THR A 56 13.51 -3.50 7.47
C THR A 56 12.21 -3.13 8.21
N GLY A 57 11.21 -4.00 8.10
CA GLY A 57 9.89 -3.75 8.67
C GLY A 57 8.99 -4.97 8.56
N THR A 58 7.83 -4.88 9.20
CA THR A 58 6.79 -5.91 9.11
C THR A 58 5.80 -5.55 8.02
N ILE A 59 5.59 -6.47 7.07
CA ILE A 59 4.76 -6.24 5.88
C ILE A 59 3.59 -7.21 5.90
N VAL A 60 2.39 -6.72 5.65
CA VAL A 60 1.21 -7.59 5.47
C VAL A 60 1.06 -7.97 4.01
N ALA A 61 0.87 -9.25 3.75
CA ALA A 61 0.55 -9.78 2.42
C ALA A 61 -0.65 -10.72 2.50
N GLN A 62 -1.46 -10.71 1.44
CA GLN A 62 -2.54 -11.68 1.28
C GLN A 62 -1.96 -13.05 0.88
N GLU A 63 -2.49 -14.10 1.49
CA GLU A 63 -2.20 -15.49 1.17
C GLU A 63 -2.67 -15.85 -0.25
N PHE A 64 -1.88 -16.65 -0.97
CA PHE A 64 -2.28 -17.15 -2.28
C PHE A 64 -3.42 -18.16 -2.18
N LYS A 65 -4.28 -18.23 -3.20
CA LYS A 65 -5.29 -19.30 -3.29
C LYS A 65 -4.65 -20.69 -3.40
N ASN A 66 -3.49 -20.78 -4.07
CA ASN A 66 -2.68 -21.96 -4.07
C ASN A 66 -1.61 -21.84 -2.97
N PRO A 67 -1.74 -22.58 -1.85
CA PRO A 67 -0.83 -22.45 -0.71
C PRO A 67 0.61 -22.88 -1.02
N LEU A 68 0.84 -23.64 -2.11
CA LEU A 68 2.19 -24.02 -2.53
C LEU A 68 3.03 -22.82 -3.00
N LEU A 69 2.40 -21.70 -3.34
CA LEU A 69 3.09 -20.47 -3.73
C LEU A 69 3.56 -19.64 -2.54
N ASP A 70 2.92 -19.78 -1.37
CA ASP A 70 3.25 -18.95 -0.20
C ASP A 70 4.71 -19.10 0.24
N PRO A 71 5.30 -20.32 0.37
CA PRO A 71 6.70 -20.48 0.75
C PRO A 71 7.67 -19.88 -0.26
N ILE A 72 7.36 -19.99 -1.56
CA ILE A 72 8.20 -19.47 -2.65
C ILE A 72 8.27 -17.94 -2.59
N PHE A 73 7.11 -17.30 -2.55
CA PHE A 73 7.04 -15.83 -2.51
C PHE A 73 7.54 -15.28 -1.18
N ARG A 74 7.28 -15.98 -0.06
CA ARG A 74 7.84 -15.59 1.25
C ARG A 74 9.37 -15.55 1.20
N ARG A 75 10.01 -16.60 0.67
CA ARG A 75 11.48 -16.65 0.53
C ARG A 75 12.00 -15.47 -0.28
N TRP A 76 11.35 -15.13 -1.39
CA TRP A 76 11.76 -14.01 -2.23
C TRP A 76 11.54 -12.65 -1.57
N ARG A 77 10.46 -12.48 -0.80
CA ARG A 77 10.12 -11.21 -0.15
C ARG A 77 10.91 -10.96 1.13
N GLU A 78 11.27 -12.00 1.86
CA GLU A 78 11.99 -11.91 3.14
C GLU A 78 13.51 -11.83 2.97
N GLN A 79 14.06 -12.08 1.77
CA GLN A 79 15.51 -12.11 1.54
C GLN A 79 16.24 -10.78 1.84
N SER A 80 15.53 -9.65 1.84
CA SER A 80 16.09 -8.34 2.19
C SER A 80 16.01 -8.02 3.69
N GLY A 81 15.49 -8.93 4.51
CA GLY A 81 15.40 -8.80 5.97
C GLY A 81 14.05 -8.31 6.50
N HIS A 82 13.04 -8.14 5.65
CA HIS A 82 11.66 -7.90 6.11
C HIS A 82 11.05 -9.13 6.77
N SER A 83 10.01 -8.91 7.58
CA SER A 83 9.16 -9.97 8.10
C SER A 83 7.77 -9.88 7.49
N PHE A 84 7.28 -10.96 6.90
CA PHE A 84 5.94 -10.98 6.29
C PHE A 84 4.90 -11.65 7.19
N THR A 85 3.74 -11.02 7.30
CA THR A 85 2.58 -11.53 8.00
C THR A 85 1.39 -11.67 7.06
N THR A 86 0.54 -12.66 7.34
CA THR A 86 -0.71 -12.87 6.61
C THR A 86 -1.73 -11.79 6.93
N ARG A 87 -2.79 -11.68 6.12
CA ARG A 87 -3.87 -10.72 6.37
C ARG A 87 -4.62 -11.04 7.67
N THR A 88 -4.88 -12.32 7.93
CA THR A 88 -5.58 -12.78 9.13
C THR A 88 -4.67 -12.63 10.35
N GLY A 89 -5.07 -11.79 11.32
CA GLY A 89 -4.25 -11.50 12.51
C GLY A 89 -3.03 -10.61 12.27
N GLY A 90 -2.64 -10.37 11.01
CA GLY A 90 -1.46 -9.57 10.67
C GLY A 90 -1.52 -8.12 11.17
N ILE A 91 -2.72 -7.54 11.22
CA ILE A 91 -2.91 -6.17 11.70
C ILE A 91 -2.38 -5.97 13.13
N LEU A 92 -2.55 -6.96 14.01
CA LEU A 92 -2.04 -6.90 15.39
C LEU A 92 -0.52 -7.00 15.42
N ARG A 93 0.09 -7.75 14.49
CA ARG A 93 1.55 -7.85 14.38
C ARG A 93 2.16 -6.55 13.85
N LEU A 94 1.51 -5.90 12.88
CA LEU A 94 1.88 -4.56 12.43
C LEU A 94 1.81 -3.57 13.59
N PHE A 95 0.70 -3.57 14.34
CA PHE A 95 0.53 -2.69 15.51
C PHE A 95 1.64 -2.89 16.56
N ARG A 96 1.95 -4.14 16.92
CA ARG A 96 3.05 -4.43 17.87
C ARG A 96 4.41 -3.95 17.34
N THR A 97 4.64 -4.02 16.03
CA THR A 97 5.86 -3.51 15.40
C THR A 97 5.96 -1.99 15.58
N LEU A 98 4.88 -1.26 15.28
CA LEU A 98 4.82 0.19 15.40
C LEU A 98 4.97 0.66 16.86
N ARG A 99 4.36 -0.05 17.81
CA ARG A 99 4.51 0.23 19.26
C ARG A 99 5.93 0.09 19.78
N ARG A 100 6.80 -0.64 19.08
CA ARG A 100 8.22 -0.81 19.41
C ARG A 100 9.13 0.18 18.64
N GLY A 101 8.55 1.19 17.97
CA GLY A 101 9.30 2.13 17.15
C GLY A 101 9.73 1.58 15.78
N GLY A 102 9.24 0.41 15.38
CA GLY A 102 9.56 -0.20 14.09
C GLY A 102 8.77 0.37 12.91
N THR A 103 9.02 -0.18 11.72
CA THR A 103 8.30 0.19 10.49
C THR A 103 7.31 -0.90 10.08
N ALA A 104 6.10 -0.50 9.71
CA ALA A 104 5.13 -1.35 9.04
C ALA A 104 4.99 -0.92 7.57
N ALA A 105 4.62 -1.84 6.68
CA ALA A 105 4.27 -1.48 5.31
C ALA A 105 3.05 -2.25 4.80
N MET A 106 2.26 -1.60 3.94
CA MET A 106 1.12 -2.24 3.29
C MET A 106 0.70 -1.53 2.00
N LEU A 107 0.06 -2.30 1.11
CA LEU A 107 -0.57 -1.79 -0.10
C LEU A 107 -2.03 -1.43 0.19
N VAL A 108 -2.50 -0.24 -0.22
CA VAL A 108 -3.80 0.32 0.24
C VAL A 108 -4.82 0.61 -0.87
N ASP A 109 -4.47 0.38 -2.13
CA ASP A 109 -5.21 0.85 -3.31
C ASP A 109 -6.15 -0.17 -3.96
N LEU A 110 -6.21 -1.39 -3.41
CA LEU A 110 -7.13 -2.40 -3.90
C LEU A 110 -8.50 -2.26 -3.25
N THR A 111 -9.53 -2.45 -4.06
CA THR A 111 -10.90 -2.54 -3.58
C THR A 111 -11.08 -3.75 -2.66
N VAL A 112 -11.65 -3.49 -1.49
CA VAL A 112 -12.07 -4.51 -0.51
C VAL A 112 -13.59 -4.54 -0.41
N PHE A 113 -14.13 -5.64 0.12
CA PHE A 113 -15.57 -5.76 0.31
C PHE A 113 -16.07 -4.72 1.34
N PRO A 114 -17.19 -4.00 1.08
CA PRO A 114 -17.70 -2.99 2.00
C PRO A 114 -18.09 -3.59 3.35
N GLY A 115 -17.45 -3.12 4.42
CA GLY A 115 -17.62 -3.63 5.78
C GLY A 115 -16.80 -2.84 6.81
N ALA A 116 -16.67 -3.40 8.02
CA ALA A 116 -16.09 -2.69 9.16
C ALA A 116 -14.61 -2.28 8.99
N ALA A 117 -13.83 -3.01 8.18
CA ALA A 117 -12.41 -2.75 7.94
C ALA A 117 -12.16 -1.97 6.62
N ALA A 118 -13.17 -1.26 6.14
CA ALA A 118 -13.13 -0.57 4.86
C ALA A 118 -13.80 0.81 4.95
N VAL A 119 -13.33 1.74 4.12
CA VAL A 119 -13.86 3.10 3.97
C VAL A 119 -14.05 3.43 2.50
N ALA A 120 -14.94 4.37 2.20
CA ALA A 120 -15.14 4.85 0.85
C ALA A 120 -14.27 6.10 0.60
N ILE A 121 -13.46 6.07 -0.45
CA ILE A 121 -12.67 7.22 -0.92
C ILE A 121 -13.08 7.59 -2.35
N ARG A 122 -12.81 8.84 -2.75
CA ARG A 122 -12.86 9.28 -4.14
C ARG A 122 -11.54 8.93 -4.84
N CYS A 123 -11.65 8.21 -5.95
CA CYS A 123 -10.58 7.75 -6.80
C CYS A 123 -10.93 8.08 -8.25
N PHE A 124 -10.18 9.01 -8.86
CA PHE A 124 -10.46 9.59 -10.18
C PHE A 124 -11.88 10.13 -10.34
N GLY A 125 -12.46 10.66 -9.26
CA GLY A 125 -13.81 11.21 -9.22
C GLY A 125 -14.94 10.19 -9.09
N LEU A 126 -14.64 8.88 -9.00
CA LEU A 126 -15.59 7.83 -8.60
C LEU A 126 -15.33 7.40 -7.17
N HIS A 127 -16.35 6.93 -6.46
CA HIS A 127 -16.15 6.34 -5.13
C HIS A 127 -15.71 4.87 -5.24
N THR A 128 -14.79 4.44 -4.38
CA THR A 128 -14.38 3.04 -4.22
C THR A 128 -14.17 2.68 -2.74
N SER A 129 -14.31 1.39 -2.41
CA SER A 129 -14.14 0.86 -1.04
C SER A 129 -12.72 0.34 -0.85
N VAL A 130 -11.92 0.99 -0.01
CA VAL A 130 -10.52 0.62 0.29
C VAL A 130 -10.36 0.23 1.75
N THR A 131 -9.22 -0.38 2.10
CA THR A 131 -8.93 -0.76 3.47
C THR A 131 -8.73 0.47 4.37
N SER A 132 -9.26 0.42 5.60
CA SER A 132 -8.99 1.42 6.65
C SER A 132 -7.86 1.02 7.60
N ALA A 133 -7.15 -0.07 7.31
CA ALA A 133 -6.16 -0.66 8.21
C ALA A 133 -4.96 0.26 8.50
N HIS A 134 -4.45 0.99 7.50
CA HIS A 134 -3.36 1.95 7.70
C HIS A 134 -3.80 3.13 8.59
N ALA A 135 -5.04 3.61 8.42
CA ALA A 135 -5.60 4.65 9.27
C ALA A 135 -5.78 4.16 10.72
N TRP A 136 -6.31 2.96 10.90
CA TRP A 136 -6.43 2.35 12.23
C TRP A 136 -5.07 2.18 12.92
N LEU A 137 -4.05 1.73 12.17
CA LEU A 137 -2.68 1.61 12.70
C LEU A 137 -2.11 2.97 13.09
N GLN A 138 -2.26 3.98 12.23
CA GLN A 138 -1.77 5.33 12.50
C GLN A 138 -2.40 5.90 13.78
N GLN A 139 -3.74 5.87 13.89
CA GLN A 139 -4.46 6.39 15.04
C GLN A 139 -4.07 5.69 16.35
N ARG A 140 -3.80 4.38 16.32
CA ARG A 140 -3.47 3.58 17.50
C ARG A 140 -2.01 3.70 17.93
N SER A 141 -1.11 3.98 17.00
CA SER A 141 0.34 3.96 17.25
C SER A 141 1.00 5.34 17.23
N GLY A 142 0.36 6.34 16.61
CA GLY A 142 0.98 7.65 16.33
C GLY A 142 2.03 7.59 15.22
N ALA A 143 2.12 6.49 14.48
CA ALA A 143 3.11 6.32 13.43
C ALA A 143 2.91 7.31 12.27
N ALA A 144 4.01 7.79 11.68
CA ALA A 144 3.96 8.63 10.49
C ALA A 144 3.46 7.82 9.28
N LEU A 145 2.53 8.36 8.51
CA LEU A 145 2.10 7.78 7.23
C LEU A 145 3.03 8.29 6.13
N ILE A 146 3.72 7.38 5.45
CA ILE A 146 4.75 7.71 4.46
C ILE A 146 4.34 7.09 3.13
N PRO A 147 3.67 7.83 2.25
CA PRO A 147 3.33 7.32 0.93
C PRO A 147 4.61 7.04 0.14
N ALA A 148 4.66 5.90 -0.53
CA ALA A 148 5.80 5.53 -1.34
C ALA A 148 5.33 4.79 -2.59
N HIS A 149 6.06 5.00 -3.69
CA HIS A 149 5.82 4.27 -4.93
C HIS A 149 7.13 3.99 -5.66
N CYS A 150 7.03 3.14 -6.68
CA CYS A 150 8.15 2.72 -7.49
C CYS A 150 7.91 3.19 -8.93
N GLU A 151 8.85 3.90 -9.53
CA GLU A 151 8.78 4.29 -10.93
C GLU A 151 9.69 3.41 -11.79
N PRO A 152 9.23 2.96 -12.97
CA PRO A 152 10.12 2.27 -13.90
C PRO A 152 11.02 3.29 -14.63
N LEU A 153 12.32 2.98 -14.67
CA LEU A 153 13.35 3.71 -15.40
C LEU A 153 13.80 2.93 -16.65
N PRO A 154 14.48 3.58 -17.61
CA PRO A 154 15.07 2.88 -18.75
C PRO A 154 16.01 1.74 -18.33
N ARG A 155 16.12 0.73 -19.18
CA ARG A 155 17.03 -0.43 -19.04
C ARG A 155 16.74 -1.33 -17.83
N GLY A 156 15.46 -1.47 -17.45
CA GLY A 156 15.04 -2.39 -16.38
C GLY A 156 15.45 -1.94 -14.98
N ARG A 157 15.69 -0.64 -14.80
CA ARG A 157 15.93 -0.04 -13.49
C ARG A 157 14.64 0.53 -12.91
N TYR A 158 14.63 0.79 -11.61
CA TYR A 158 13.50 1.34 -10.89
C TYR A 158 13.95 2.43 -9.94
N ARG A 159 13.06 3.39 -9.66
CA ARG A 159 13.26 4.43 -8.65
C ARG A 159 12.21 4.30 -7.57
N VAL A 160 12.64 4.17 -6.32
CA VAL A 160 11.75 4.26 -5.16
C VAL A 160 11.65 5.71 -4.74
N ILE A 161 10.44 6.22 -4.71
CA ILE A 161 10.11 7.58 -4.33
C ILE A 161 9.32 7.53 -3.02
N PHE A 162 9.78 8.30 -2.03
CA PHE A 162 9.06 8.54 -0.79
C PHE A 162 8.47 9.95 -0.84
N HIS A 163 7.19 10.05 -0.57
CA HIS A 163 6.48 11.33 -0.51
C HIS A 163 6.56 11.93 0.89
N PRO A 164 6.30 13.24 1.03
CA PRO A 164 6.17 13.87 2.34
C PRO A 164 5.19 13.09 3.23
N PRO A 165 5.51 12.91 4.53
CA PRO A 165 4.60 12.26 5.45
C PRO A 165 3.26 12.98 5.52
N ILE A 166 2.17 12.22 5.60
CA ILE A 166 0.83 12.76 5.74
C ILE A 166 0.55 12.99 7.22
N ASP A 167 0.24 14.24 7.57
CA ASP A 167 -0.24 14.63 8.89
C ASP A 167 -1.57 15.38 8.75
N LEU A 168 -2.63 14.81 9.32
CA LEU A 168 -3.98 15.37 9.37
C LEU A 168 -4.39 15.72 10.81
N GLY A 169 -3.48 15.62 11.77
CA GLY A 169 -3.78 15.74 13.19
C GLY A 169 -4.54 14.54 13.78
N SER A 170 -4.82 14.60 15.08
CA SER A 170 -5.39 13.48 15.85
C SER A 170 -6.88 13.21 15.60
N ASN A 171 -7.60 14.18 15.03
CA ASN A 171 -9.06 14.12 14.87
C ASN A 171 -9.50 13.61 13.50
N ALA A 172 -8.54 13.33 12.59
CA ALA A 172 -8.85 12.83 11.27
C ALA A 172 -9.51 11.45 11.35
N THR A 173 -10.63 11.33 10.64
CA THR A 173 -11.37 10.08 10.50
C THR A 173 -10.56 9.08 9.66
N PRO A 174 -10.84 7.76 9.79
CA PRO A 174 -10.21 6.77 8.93
C PRO A 174 -10.44 7.00 7.42
N ARG A 175 -11.57 7.63 7.06
CA ARG A 175 -11.87 8.02 5.68
C ARG A 175 -10.94 9.14 5.21
N GLU A 176 -10.78 10.20 5.99
CA GLU A 176 -9.90 11.33 5.64
C GLU A 176 -8.45 10.89 5.51
N ILE A 177 -7.98 10.02 6.41
CA ILE A 177 -6.63 9.45 6.33
C ILE A 177 -6.45 8.64 5.04
N ALA A 178 -7.39 7.75 4.72
CA ALA A 178 -7.32 6.95 3.50
C ALA A 178 -7.42 7.82 2.23
N GLN A 179 -8.28 8.84 2.27
CA GLN A 179 -8.42 9.81 1.18
C GLN A 179 -7.11 10.58 0.97
N ALA A 180 -6.49 11.11 2.02
CA ALA A 180 -5.24 11.84 1.90
C ALA A 180 -4.09 10.96 1.36
N CYS A 181 -4.03 9.69 1.78
CA CYS A 181 -3.09 8.73 1.20
C CYS A 181 -3.32 8.63 -0.31
N TRP A 182 -4.55 8.39 -0.73
CA TRP A 182 -4.88 8.31 -2.14
C TRP A 182 -4.63 9.63 -2.90
N ASP A 183 -4.97 10.79 -2.33
CA ASP A 183 -4.75 12.11 -2.93
C ASP A 183 -3.26 12.41 -3.16
N SER A 184 -2.37 11.87 -2.32
CA SER A 184 -0.92 11.96 -2.54
C SER A 184 -0.46 11.13 -3.75
N PHE A 185 -1.21 10.10 -4.13
CA PHE A 185 -0.83 9.14 -5.15
C PHE A 185 -1.60 9.29 -6.47
N GLU A 186 -2.84 9.77 -6.44
CA GLU A 186 -3.65 10.00 -7.65
C GLU A 186 -2.90 10.84 -8.70
N PRO A 187 -2.20 11.94 -8.35
CA PRO A 187 -1.40 12.70 -9.31
C PRO A 187 -0.31 11.89 -10.02
N VAL A 188 0.31 10.92 -9.32
CA VAL A 188 1.35 10.03 -9.89
C VAL A 188 0.76 9.17 -11.00
N VAL A 189 -0.39 8.56 -10.74
CA VAL A 189 -1.08 7.74 -11.74
C VAL A 189 -1.62 8.62 -12.88
N ARG A 190 -2.11 9.84 -12.60
CA ARG A 190 -2.52 10.79 -13.65
C ARG A 190 -1.36 11.15 -14.58
N ALA A 191 -0.17 11.37 -14.03
CA ALA A 191 1.02 11.71 -14.80
C ALA A 191 1.49 10.53 -15.66
N LYS A 192 1.47 9.31 -15.11
CA LYS A 192 1.88 8.10 -15.83
C LYS A 192 0.94 6.94 -15.46
N PRO A 193 -0.16 6.75 -16.20
CA PRO A 193 -1.20 5.79 -15.81
C PRO A 193 -0.77 4.34 -16.00
N GLY A 194 0.03 4.04 -17.03
CA GLY A 194 0.35 2.67 -17.45
C GLY A 194 0.80 1.70 -16.35
N PRO A 195 1.66 2.08 -15.39
CA PRO A 195 2.19 1.16 -14.38
C PRO A 195 1.24 0.79 -13.24
N TRP A 196 0.05 1.39 -13.13
CA TRP A 196 -0.91 0.99 -12.10
C TRP A 196 -1.59 -0.34 -12.46
N LEU A 197 -2.01 -1.12 -11.46
CA LEU A 197 -2.59 -2.45 -11.64
C LEU A 197 -4.03 -2.42 -12.20
N TRP A 198 -4.22 -1.85 -13.41
CA TRP A 198 -5.52 -1.67 -14.06
C TRP A 198 -6.34 -2.94 -14.27
N MET A 199 -5.69 -4.11 -14.25
CA MET A 199 -6.38 -5.41 -14.31
C MET A 199 -7.21 -5.71 -13.05
N TYR A 200 -6.97 -4.99 -11.95
CA TYR A 200 -7.79 -5.10 -10.76
C TYR A 200 -9.09 -4.31 -10.91
N LYS A 201 -10.19 -4.84 -10.37
CA LYS A 201 -11.51 -4.20 -10.40
C LYS A 201 -11.58 -3.08 -9.37
N HIS A 202 -10.84 -1.98 -9.58
CA HIS A 202 -10.72 -0.86 -8.64
C HIS A 202 -12.04 -0.17 -8.29
N TRP A 203 -13.09 -0.33 -9.11
CA TRP A 203 -14.44 0.16 -8.80
C TRP A 203 -15.47 -0.97 -8.74
N ARG A 204 -15.13 -2.07 -8.05
CA ARG A 204 -15.99 -3.27 -7.97
C ARG A 204 -17.41 -2.98 -7.46
N TYR A 205 -17.57 -2.01 -6.57
CA TYR A 205 -18.84 -1.63 -5.96
C TYR A 205 -19.22 -0.22 -6.38
N ARG A 206 -20.50 0.00 -6.68
CA ARG A 206 -21.06 1.30 -7.05
C ARG A 206 -22.30 1.64 -6.22
N PRO A 207 -22.68 2.93 -6.09
CA PRO A 207 -24.00 3.26 -5.58
C PRO A 207 -25.09 2.80 -6.57
N LYS A 208 -26.31 2.62 -6.05
CA LYS A 208 -27.55 2.33 -6.77
C LYS A 208 -27.82 3.41 -7.81
N ASN A 209 -27.69 4.68 -7.42
CA ASN A 209 -27.90 5.86 -8.25
C ASN A 209 -26.59 6.66 -8.38
N PRO A 210 -25.64 6.24 -9.24
CA PRO A 210 -24.38 6.95 -9.39
C PRO A 210 -24.52 8.20 -10.26
N ASP A 211 -23.90 9.30 -9.85
CA ASP A 211 -23.85 10.56 -10.63
C ASP A 211 -22.92 10.49 -11.85
N ARG A 212 -22.13 9.42 -11.97
CA ARG A 212 -21.15 9.18 -13.03
C ARG A 212 -21.18 7.72 -13.47
N THR A 213 -20.79 7.47 -14.72
CA THR A 213 -20.68 6.12 -15.24
C THR A 213 -19.58 5.34 -14.52
N TYR A 214 -19.95 4.20 -13.94
CA TYR A 214 -19.02 3.22 -13.39
C TYR A 214 -18.62 2.19 -14.45
N PRO A 215 -17.47 1.51 -14.31
CA PRO A 215 -17.09 0.41 -15.20
C PRO A 215 -18.15 -0.69 -15.28
N PHE A 216 -18.21 -1.40 -16.42
CA PHE A 216 -19.20 -2.46 -16.67
C PHE A 216 -19.20 -3.59 -15.62
N TYR A 217 -18.06 -3.80 -14.96
CA TYR A 217 -17.91 -4.84 -13.93
C TYR A 217 -18.42 -4.43 -12.55
N SER A 218 -18.85 -3.18 -12.38
CA SER A 218 -19.29 -2.63 -11.09
C SER A 218 -20.71 -3.05 -10.76
N TRP A 219 -20.96 -3.51 -9.53
CA TRP A 219 -22.31 -3.87 -9.08
C TRP A 219 -22.76 -3.07 -7.86
N PRO A 220 -24.08 -2.79 -7.76
CA PRO A 220 -24.63 -2.07 -6.62
C PRO A 220 -24.68 -2.96 -5.38
N THR A 221 -24.39 -2.39 -4.20
CA THR A 221 -24.61 -3.09 -2.92
C THR A 221 -25.12 -2.13 -1.85
N GLY A 222 -26.07 -2.58 -1.03
CA GLY A 222 -26.55 -1.78 0.11
C GLY A 222 -25.48 -1.54 1.19
N LYS A 223 -24.44 -2.38 1.26
CA LYS A 223 -23.31 -2.16 2.17
C LYS A 223 -22.44 -0.99 1.72
N PHE A 224 -22.19 -0.85 0.42
CA PHE A 224 -21.45 0.30 -0.10
C PHE A 224 -22.23 1.60 0.04
N GLU A 225 -23.56 1.57 -0.18
CA GLU A 225 -24.43 2.73 0.08
C GLU A 225 -24.34 3.24 1.53
N ARG A 226 -24.47 2.32 2.49
CA ARG A 226 -24.34 2.67 3.91
C ARG A 226 -22.96 3.21 4.24
N MET A 227 -21.91 2.66 3.62
CA MET A 227 -20.55 3.16 3.79
C MET A 227 -20.43 4.59 3.26
N LEU A 228 -20.99 4.92 2.10
CA LEU A 228 -20.96 6.28 1.57
C LEU A 228 -21.63 7.29 2.50
N ALA A 229 -22.73 6.90 3.14
CA ALA A 229 -23.50 7.73 4.07
C ALA A 229 -22.82 7.96 5.44
N GLN A 230 -21.82 7.15 5.80
CA GLN A 230 -21.04 7.39 7.01
C GLN A 230 -20.15 8.62 6.79
N LYS A 231 -20.19 9.60 7.70
CA LYS A 231 -19.25 10.73 7.70
C LYS A 231 -17.92 10.26 8.27
#